data_AF-Q5M8J9-F1
#
_entry.id   AF-Q5M8J9-F1
#
_cell.length_a   1.000
_cell.length_b   1.000
_cell.length_c   1.000
_cell.angle_alpha   90.00
_cell.angle_beta   90.00
_cell.angle_gamma   90.00
#
_symmetry.space_group_name_H-M   'P 1'
#
loop_
_entity.id
_entity.type
_entity.pdbx_description
1 polymer ?
#
loop_
_entity_poly.entity_id
_entity_poly.type
_entity_poly.pdbx_seq_one_letter_code
_entity_poly.pdbx_strand_id
1 'polypeptide(L)'
;MKLLLLSLSLICIASAVHKKPTGRIVDCDSPEANDAALTALHYINANHHHGYKFVLNQVEDIHVLPETANGEVFYVELDLLESKCPWVSPTPAENCPVRPRAEQAVEGDCKVKLQKQNGNFTVIGVSCKSKPDSAENVFRACPTCWLLAPLNDTQVAHAVDVALADFNNGNNTVYFKLHEIGRAQIQGPANNKVQVEFIFVATNCSKEQALDSCVALTGDDAQYGSCVGSVTQLPGAQDEELDVQCAVYEPQQPQVDPSIPLVPAQPSVVHGHFHHNLRHSSLGPHSSESNSAEKHLAFHSKSAIKRSLGGKHAGPNVLVRPLCPGKKIFF
;
A
#
# COMPACT_ATOMS: atom_id res chain seq x y z
N MET A 1 2.18 63.20 62.63
CA MET A 1 3.47 62.68 62.10
C MET A 1 3.48 61.18 62.31
N LYS A 2 3.41 60.40 61.22
CA LYS A 2 3.87 58.98 61.05
C LYS A 2 3.17 57.90 61.92
N LEU A 3 2.80 56.71 61.46
CA LEU A 3 3.13 55.95 60.26
C LEU A 3 2.07 54.84 60.08
N LEU A 4 1.48 54.70 58.88
CA LEU A 4 0.71 53.51 58.47
C LEU A 4 1.69 52.35 58.28
N LEU A 5 1.42 51.18 58.87
CA LEU A 5 2.11 49.92 58.57
C LEU A 5 1.17 49.03 57.74
N LEU A 6 1.38 49.01 56.43
CA LEU A 6 0.81 48.00 55.53
C LEU A 6 1.58 46.70 55.70
N SER A 7 0.91 45.64 56.14
CA SER A 7 1.41 44.27 56.09
C SER A 7 1.30 43.74 54.65
N LEU A 8 2.44 43.54 53.99
CA LEU A 8 2.53 42.98 52.65
C LEU A 8 2.39 41.45 52.72
N SER A 9 1.22 40.92 52.37
CA SER A 9 1.01 39.48 52.22
C SER A 9 1.69 39.00 50.93
N LEU A 10 2.84 38.34 51.07
CA LEU A 10 3.56 37.70 49.97
C LEU A 10 2.83 36.40 49.57
N ILE A 11 1.95 36.48 48.58
CA ILE A 11 1.28 35.31 48.00
C ILE A 11 2.30 34.62 47.09
N CYS A 12 2.93 33.55 47.59
CA CYS A 12 3.65 32.59 46.75
C CYS A 12 2.63 31.82 45.91
N ILE A 13 2.34 32.30 44.70
CA ILE A 13 1.69 31.47 43.68
C ILE A 13 2.76 30.53 43.16
N ALA A 14 2.79 29.30 43.68
CA ALA A 14 3.51 28.22 43.05
C ALA A 14 2.84 27.95 41.71
N SER A 15 3.40 28.50 40.63
CA SER A 15 3.03 28.13 39.27
C SER A 15 3.35 26.65 39.10
N ALA A 16 2.34 25.79 39.23
CA ALA A 16 2.46 24.40 38.80
C ALA A 16 2.84 24.44 37.31
N VAL A 17 4.10 24.11 37.02
CA VAL A 17 4.55 23.87 35.65
C VAL A 17 3.70 22.70 35.17
N HIS A 18 2.64 23.00 34.43
CA HIS A 18 1.85 21.97 33.78
C HIS A 18 2.81 21.30 32.80
N LYS A 19 3.27 20.09 33.13
CA LYS A 19 3.96 19.24 32.16
C LYS A 19 3.00 19.14 30.98
N LYS A 20 3.38 19.73 29.85
CA LYS A 20 2.64 19.57 28.59
C LYS A 20 2.45 18.07 28.42
N PRO A 21 1.22 17.56 28.31
CA PRO A 21 1.01 16.13 28.24
C PRO A 21 1.80 15.66 27.04
N THR A 22 2.76 14.78 27.30
CA THR A 22 3.63 14.17 26.29
C THR A 22 3.00 12.86 25.91
N GLY A 23 2.91 12.58 24.61
CA GLY A 23 2.44 11.30 24.12
C GLY A 23 3.22 10.14 24.72
N ARG A 24 2.60 8.96 24.79
CA ARG A 24 3.26 7.77 25.33
C ARG A 24 4.08 7.05 24.27
N ILE A 25 5.01 6.27 24.77
CA ILE A 25 5.83 5.38 23.96
C ILE A 25 5.09 4.06 23.75
N VAL A 26 5.19 3.52 22.53
CA VAL A 26 4.78 2.16 22.19
C VAL A 26 5.99 1.46 21.57
N ASP A 27 6.19 0.20 21.94
CA ASP A 27 7.21 -0.64 21.31
C ASP A 27 6.68 -1.13 19.96
N CYS A 28 7.47 -0.98 18.89
CA CYS A 28 7.11 -1.40 17.54
C CYS A 28 6.83 -2.92 17.44
N ASP A 29 7.34 -3.74 18.37
CA ASP A 29 7.08 -5.19 18.46
C ASP A 29 5.99 -5.56 19.48
N SER A 30 5.31 -4.58 20.08
CA SER A 30 4.23 -4.85 21.03
C SER A 30 2.96 -5.40 20.34
N PRO A 31 2.12 -6.16 21.07
CA PRO A 31 0.81 -6.58 20.56
C PRO A 31 -0.06 -5.41 20.09
N GLU A 32 0.00 -4.26 20.79
CA GLU A 32 -0.74 -3.06 20.40
C GLU A 32 -0.25 -2.46 19.08
N ALA A 33 1.06 -2.44 18.85
CA ALA A 33 1.61 -2.00 17.56
C ALA A 33 1.21 -2.95 16.43
N ASN A 34 1.20 -4.26 16.69
CA ASN A 34 0.72 -5.26 15.74
C ASN A 34 -0.77 -5.08 15.40
N ASP A 35 -1.63 -4.87 16.40
CA ASP A 35 -3.07 -4.65 16.18
C ASP A 35 -3.32 -3.37 15.36
N ALA A 36 -2.57 -2.30 15.65
CA ALA A 36 -2.59 -1.07 14.87
C ALA A 36 -2.15 -1.29 13.42
N ALA A 37 -1.05 -2.03 13.22
CA ALA A 37 -0.50 -2.34 11.90
C ALA A 37 -1.45 -3.22 11.07
N LEU A 38 -2.08 -4.24 11.67
CA LEU A 38 -3.05 -5.09 11.00
C LEU A 38 -4.33 -4.31 10.63
N THR A 39 -4.83 -3.46 11.53
CA THR A 39 -5.97 -2.57 11.23
C THR A 39 -5.67 -1.68 10.02
N ALA A 40 -4.48 -1.08 10.00
CA ALA A 40 -4.01 -0.26 8.91
C ALA A 40 -3.87 -1.06 7.60
N LEU A 41 -3.26 -2.25 7.66
CA LEU A 41 -3.09 -3.14 6.50
C LEU A 41 -4.43 -3.54 5.89
N HIS A 42 -5.39 -3.94 6.71
CA HIS A 42 -6.73 -4.32 6.26
C HIS A 42 -7.44 -3.17 5.58
N TYR A 43 -7.40 -1.96 6.16
CA TYR A 43 -7.94 -0.76 5.53
C TYR A 43 -7.25 -0.47 4.18
N ILE A 44 -5.93 -0.52 4.12
CA ILE A 44 -5.17 -0.30 2.87
C ILE A 44 -5.59 -1.29 1.79
N ASN A 45 -5.72 -2.57 2.12
CA ASN A 45 -6.10 -3.64 1.19
C ASN A 45 -7.58 -3.60 0.80
N ALA A 46 -8.45 -3.09 1.67
CA ALA A 46 -9.89 -2.93 1.38
C ALA A 46 -10.17 -1.71 0.48
N ASN A 47 -9.28 -0.71 0.50
CA ASN A 47 -9.50 0.58 -0.17
C ASN A 47 -8.61 0.81 -1.40
N HIS A 48 -7.70 -0.10 -1.74
CA HIS A 48 -7.07 -0.11 -3.06
C HIS A 48 -7.79 -1.10 -3.99
N HIS A 49 -8.18 -0.65 -5.17
CA HIS A 49 -8.92 -1.46 -6.15
C HIS A 49 -8.10 -1.68 -7.43
N HIS A 50 -6.80 -1.90 -7.28
CA HIS A 50 -5.88 -2.12 -8.38
C HIS A 50 -4.63 -2.89 -7.93
N GLY A 51 -4.02 -3.64 -8.86
CA GLY A 51 -2.79 -4.38 -8.61
C GLY A 51 -2.98 -5.54 -7.63
N TYR A 52 -2.18 -5.58 -6.57
CA TYR A 52 -2.06 -6.73 -5.67
C TYR A 52 -2.18 -6.32 -4.21
N LYS A 53 -2.67 -7.25 -3.39
CA LYS A 53 -2.70 -7.09 -1.94
C LYS A 53 -1.29 -6.93 -1.41
N PHE A 54 -1.15 -6.07 -0.41
CA PHE A 54 0.08 -5.89 0.34
C PHE A 54 0.04 -6.70 1.63
N VAL A 55 1.21 -7.07 2.14
CA VAL A 55 1.38 -7.69 3.47
C VAL A 55 2.33 -6.87 4.33
N LEU A 56 2.19 -6.97 5.64
CA LEU A 56 3.08 -6.28 6.58
C LEU A 56 4.49 -6.89 6.55
N ASN A 57 5.52 -6.05 6.35
CA ASN A 57 6.93 -6.45 6.49
C ASN A 57 7.53 -5.96 7.81
N GLN A 58 7.28 -4.70 8.18
CA GLN A 58 7.84 -4.09 9.38
C GLN A 58 7.01 -2.90 9.86
N VAL A 59 6.89 -2.74 11.18
CA VAL A 59 6.48 -1.46 11.78
C VAL A 59 7.74 -0.62 11.95
N GLU A 60 7.90 0.40 11.10
CA GLU A 60 9.11 1.23 11.05
C GLU A 60 9.15 2.26 12.15
N ASP A 61 8.00 2.87 12.48
CA ASP A 61 7.85 3.82 13.58
C ASP A 61 6.42 3.84 14.10
N ILE A 62 6.27 4.19 15.38
CA ILE A 62 4.99 4.40 16.02
C ILE A 62 5.05 5.60 16.97
N HIS A 63 4.19 6.58 16.72
CA HIS A 63 4.09 7.78 17.51
C HIS A 63 2.66 8.00 18.00
N VAL A 64 2.47 7.96 19.32
CA VAL A 64 1.17 8.23 19.96
C VAL A 64 1.13 9.66 20.47
N LEU A 65 0.09 10.40 20.13
CA LEU A 65 -0.18 11.73 20.69
C LEU A 65 -0.73 11.63 22.13
N PRO A 66 -0.68 12.71 22.92
CA PRO A 66 -1.38 12.77 24.19
C PRO A 66 -2.86 12.42 24.03
N GLU A 67 -3.39 11.60 24.93
CA GLU A 67 -4.79 11.20 24.93
C GLU A 67 -5.71 12.42 24.98
N THR A 68 -6.77 12.38 24.17
CA THR A 68 -7.80 13.41 24.10
C THR A 68 -9.15 12.84 24.56
N ALA A 69 -10.18 13.68 24.69
CA ALA A 69 -11.54 13.20 24.96
C ALA A 69 -12.06 12.22 23.89
N ASN A 70 -11.48 12.26 22.69
CA ASN A 70 -11.84 11.39 21.58
C ASN A 70 -10.91 10.16 21.47
N GLY A 71 -10.16 9.84 22.54
CA GLY A 71 -9.19 8.75 22.57
C GLY A 71 -7.78 9.16 22.16
N GLU A 72 -6.97 8.15 21.85
CA GLU A 72 -5.56 8.29 21.49
C GLU A 72 -5.39 8.33 19.96
N VAL A 73 -4.45 9.14 19.49
CA VAL A 73 -4.09 9.21 18.06
C VAL A 73 -2.72 8.61 17.84
N PHE A 74 -2.65 7.65 16.93
CA PHE A 74 -1.44 6.94 16.55
C PHE A 74 -1.03 7.38 15.14
N TYR A 75 0.25 7.65 14.96
CA TYR A 75 0.91 7.75 13.68
C TYR A 75 1.79 6.51 13.54
N VAL A 76 1.54 5.71 12.52
CA VAL A 76 2.24 4.44 12.29
C VAL A 76 2.88 4.53 10.90
N GLU A 77 4.17 4.21 10.84
CA GLU A 77 4.89 4.04 9.58
C GLU A 77 5.10 2.54 9.35
N LEU A 78 4.63 2.05 8.20
CA LEU A 78 4.62 0.64 7.84
C LEU A 78 5.43 0.44 6.56
N ASP A 79 6.32 -0.55 6.61
CA ASP A 79 6.90 -1.16 5.42
C ASP A 79 6.04 -2.38 5.03
N LEU A 80 5.54 -2.37 3.79
CA LEU A 80 4.65 -3.37 3.22
C LEU A 80 5.29 -4.02 2.00
N LEU A 81 4.91 -5.26 1.70
CA LEU A 81 5.36 -5.96 0.49
C LEU A 81 4.18 -6.39 -0.37
N GLU A 82 4.30 -6.17 -1.69
CA GLU A 82 3.36 -6.67 -2.68
C GLU A 82 3.33 -8.22 -2.67
N SER A 83 2.14 -8.78 -2.65
CA SER A 83 1.92 -10.23 -2.70
C SER A 83 1.62 -10.73 -4.12
N LYS A 84 1.43 -12.04 -4.25
CA LYS A 84 0.93 -12.68 -5.47
C LYS A 84 -0.59 -12.68 -5.60
N CYS A 85 -1.32 -12.23 -4.57
CA CYS A 85 -2.78 -12.14 -4.64
C CYS A 85 -3.19 -10.83 -5.31
N PRO A 86 -3.93 -10.85 -6.43
CA PRO A 86 -4.56 -9.64 -6.95
C PRO A 86 -5.57 -9.08 -5.94
N TRP A 87 -5.87 -7.79 -6.03
CA TRP A 87 -6.79 -7.13 -5.08
C TRP A 87 -8.18 -7.79 -5.02
N VAL A 88 -8.64 -8.34 -6.14
CA VAL A 88 -9.92 -9.10 -6.27
C VAL A 88 -9.89 -10.49 -5.63
N SER A 89 -8.72 -11.01 -5.26
CA SER A 89 -8.61 -12.35 -4.70
C SER A 89 -9.35 -12.44 -3.34
N PRO A 90 -10.11 -13.50 -3.06
CA PRO A 90 -10.76 -13.67 -1.76
C PRO A 90 -9.77 -14.01 -0.64
N THR A 91 -8.54 -14.40 -0.97
CA THR A 91 -7.52 -14.82 0.00
C THR A 91 -7.18 -13.65 0.94
N PRO A 92 -7.24 -13.84 2.27
CA PRO A 92 -6.76 -12.83 3.23
C PRO A 92 -5.30 -12.48 2.98
N ALA A 93 -4.95 -11.20 3.16
CA ALA A 93 -3.63 -10.69 2.81
C ALA A 93 -2.48 -11.45 3.51
N GLU A 94 -2.67 -11.82 4.77
CA GLU A 94 -1.70 -12.56 5.59
C GLU A 94 -1.37 -13.95 5.01
N ASN A 95 -2.29 -14.51 4.23
CA ASN A 95 -2.15 -15.81 3.60
C ASN A 95 -1.66 -15.71 2.15
N CYS A 96 -1.44 -14.48 1.65
CA CYS A 96 -0.96 -14.25 0.30
C CYS A 96 0.57 -14.39 0.23
N PRO A 97 1.10 -15.23 -0.68
CA PRO A 97 2.55 -15.36 -0.84
C PRO A 97 3.19 -14.02 -1.22
N VAL A 98 4.26 -13.66 -0.53
CA VAL A 98 5.03 -12.45 -0.82
C VAL A 98 5.93 -12.66 -2.03
N ARG A 99 6.06 -11.64 -2.87
CA ARG A 99 7.02 -11.71 -3.98
C ARG A 99 8.45 -11.62 -3.45
N PRO A 100 9.33 -12.56 -3.82
CA PRO A 100 10.74 -12.47 -3.46
C PRO A 100 11.42 -11.35 -4.26
N ARG A 101 12.54 -10.82 -3.75
CA ARG A 101 13.40 -9.85 -4.47
C ARG A 101 13.77 -10.29 -5.90
N ALA A 102 13.92 -11.61 -6.10
CA ALA A 102 14.21 -12.21 -7.40
C ALA A 102 13.12 -11.94 -8.46
N GLU A 103 11.87 -11.69 -8.03
CA GLU A 103 10.76 -11.32 -8.91
C GLU A 103 10.61 -9.80 -9.04
N GLN A 104 11.62 -9.02 -8.64
CA GLN A 104 11.54 -7.56 -8.55
C GLN A 104 10.36 -7.13 -7.66
N ALA A 105 10.48 -7.49 -6.37
CA ALA A 105 9.48 -7.23 -5.35
C ALA A 105 9.13 -5.74 -5.26
N VAL A 106 7.89 -5.42 -4.89
CA VAL A 106 7.42 -4.06 -4.71
C VAL A 106 7.26 -3.78 -3.22
N GLU A 107 8.02 -2.81 -2.73
CA GLU A 107 7.97 -2.33 -1.35
C GLU A 107 7.04 -1.12 -1.27
N GLY A 108 6.18 -1.08 -0.25
CA GLY A 108 5.24 -0.01 0.04
C GLY A 108 5.55 0.65 1.38
N ASP A 109 5.89 1.94 1.36
CA ASP A 109 6.05 2.79 2.54
C ASP A 109 4.72 3.53 2.79
N CYS A 110 4.10 3.23 3.93
CA CYS A 110 2.79 3.73 4.30
C CYS A 110 2.82 4.48 5.64
N LYS A 111 2.34 5.72 5.63
CA LYS A 111 2.07 6.51 6.84
C LYS A 111 0.58 6.50 7.13
N VAL A 112 0.20 6.00 8.30
CA VAL A 112 -1.19 5.80 8.69
C VAL A 112 -1.47 6.52 9.99
N LYS A 113 -2.58 7.25 10.02
CA LYS A 113 -3.11 7.89 11.20
C LYS A 113 -4.31 7.08 11.70
N LEU A 114 -4.21 6.56 12.91
CA LEU A 114 -5.26 5.77 13.56
C LEU A 114 -5.80 6.52 14.78
N GLN A 115 -7.09 6.36 15.05
CA GLN A 115 -7.71 6.76 16.30
C GLN A 115 -8.07 5.51 17.10
N LYS A 116 -7.57 5.42 18.33
CA LYS A 116 -7.91 4.37 19.27
C LYS A 116 -8.95 4.87 20.27
N GLN A 117 -10.14 4.28 20.27
CA GLN A 117 -11.21 4.61 21.20
C GLN A 117 -11.85 3.32 21.72
N ASN A 118 -12.04 3.23 23.05
CA ASN A 118 -12.62 2.04 23.70
C ASN A 118 -11.92 0.72 23.34
N GLY A 119 -10.61 0.77 23.09
CA GLY A 119 -9.80 -0.39 22.70
C GLY A 119 -9.72 -0.66 21.20
N ASN A 120 -10.58 -0.05 20.38
CA ASN A 120 -10.64 -0.30 18.93
C ASN A 120 -9.91 0.78 18.14
N PHE A 121 -9.22 0.37 17.08
CA PHE A 121 -8.56 1.26 16.12
C PHE A 121 -9.48 1.58 14.95
N THR A 122 -9.44 2.83 14.48
CA THR A 122 -10.09 3.27 13.25
C THR A 122 -9.12 4.09 12.42
N VAL A 123 -9.12 3.89 11.10
CA VAL A 123 -8.25 4.64 10.19
C VAL A 123 -8.85 6.00 9.90
N ILE A 124 -8.10 7.07 10.17
CA ILE A 124 -8.52 8.46 9.94
C ILE A 124 -7.65 9.19 8.91
N GLY A 125 -6.55 8.57 8.47
CA GLY A 125 -5.75 9.05 7.36
C GLY A 125 -4.73 8.01 6.91
N VAL A 126 -4.43 7.99 5.61
CA VAL A 126 -3.43 7.09 5.03
C VAL A 126 -2.73 7.76 3.87
N SER A 127 -1.42 7.56 3.78
CA SER A 127 -0.59 7.98 2.66
C SER A 127 0.43 6.88 2.39
N CYS A 128 0.28 6.21 1.25
CA CYS A 128 1.20 5.17 0.81
C CYS A 128 1.97 5.57 -0.45
N LYS A 129 3.18 5.03 -0.58
CA LYS A 129 3.99 5.07 -1.80
C LYS A 129 4.65 3.73 -1.97
N SER A 130 4.58 3.16 -3.16
CA SER A 130 5.29 1.92 -3.46
C SER A 130 6.25 2.08 -4.63
N LYS A 131 7.28 1.25 -4.62
CA LYS A 131 8.30 1.18 -5.68
C LYS A 131 8.74 -0.27 -5.88
N PRO A 132 8.92 -0.72 -7.12
CA PRO A 132 9.61 -1.97 -7.36
C PRO A 132 11.09 -1.85 -6.95
N ASP A 133 11.67 -2.99 -6.60
CA ASP A 133 13.11 -3.15 -6.46
C ASP A 133 13.82 -2.63 -7.70
N SER A 134 15.01 -2.06 -7.50
CA SER A 134 15.82 -1.57 -8.62
C SER A 134 16.15 -2.73 -9.55
N ALA A 135 15.78 -2.60 -10.81
CA ALA A 135 16.13 -3.56 -11.85
C ALA A 135 17.64 -3.82 -11.90
N GLU A 136 18.47 -2.80 -11.66
CA GLU A 136 19.93 -2.95 -11.60
C GLU A 136 20.38 -3.82 -10.43
N ASN A 137 19.77 -3.64 -9.25
CA ASN A 137 20.10 -4.42 -8.07
C ASN A 137 19.66 -5.88 -8.23
N VAL A 138 18.44 -6.10 -8.74
CA VAL A 138 17.92 -7.43 -9.04
C VAL A 138 18.80 -8.13 -10.06
N PHE A 139 19.13 -7.47 -11.17
CA PHE A 139 20.01 -8.03 -12.21
C PHE A 139 21.41 -8.35 -11.69
N ARG A 140 21.99 -7.47 -10.84
CA ARG A 140 23.31 -7.70 -10.24
C ARG A 140 23.32 -8.89 -9.28
N ALA A 141 22.26 -9.06 -8.50
CA ALA A 141 22.11 -10.18 -7.58
C ALA A 141 21.73 -11.49 -8.31
N CYS A 142 20.95 -11.38 -9.39
CA CYS A 142 20.41 -12.49 -10.16
C CYS A 142 20.32 -12.13 -11.66
N PRO A 143 21.38 -12.39 -12.45
CA PRO A 143 21.39 -12.06 -13.88
C PRO A 143 20.39 -12.86 -14.73
N THR A 144 19.86 -13.96 -14.20
CA THR A 144 18.86 -14.82 -14.85
C THR A 144 17.43 -14.50 -14.46
N CYS A 145 17.21 -13.63 -13.45
CA CYS A 145 15.90 -13.25 -12.98
C CYS A 145 15.18 -12.33 -13.98
N TRP A 146 13.86 -12.44 -14.04
CA TRP A 146 13.06 -11.69 -14.98
C TRP A 146 12.77 -10.31 -14.39
N LEU A 147 13.11 -9.28 -15.15
CA LEU A 147 12.79 -7.90 -14.80
C LEU A 147 11.39 -7.55 -15.29
N LEU A 148 10.74 -6.65 -14.58
CA LEU A 148 9.46 -6.10 -14.98
C LEU A 148 9.58 -5.39 -16.33
N ALA A 149 8.70 -5.76 -17.25
CA ALA A 149 8.55 -5.10 -18.54
C ALA A 149 7.54 -3.95 -18.45
N PRO A 150 7.63 -2.95 -19.34
CA PRO A 150 6.58 -1.94 -19.50
C PRO A 150 5.25 -2.61 -19.86
N LEU A 151 4.18 -2.26 -19.15
CA LEU A 151 2.85 -2.84 -19.39
C LEU A 151 2.23 -2.43 -20.73
N ASN A 152 2.76 -1.37 -21.36
CA ASN A 152 2.35 -0.88 -22.66
C ASN A 152 3.22 -1.41 -23.83
N ASP A 153 4.10 -2.38 -23.56
CA ASP A 153 4.83 -3.08 -24.61
C ASP A 153 3.85 -3.87 -25.49
N THR A 154 4.06 -3.85 -26.80
CA THR A 154 3.17 -4.51 -27.76
C THR A 154 3.14 -6.03 -27.58
N GLN A 155 4.25 -6.63 -27.14
CA GLN A 155 4.31 -8.07 -26.86
C GLN A 155 3.52 -8.42 -25.60
N VAL A 156 3.47 -7.51 -24.62
CA VAL A 156 2.64 -7.64 -23.42
C VAL A 156 1.16 -7.54 -23.78
N ALA A 157 0.78 -6.55 -24.59
CA ALA A 157 -0.59 -6.42 -25.08
C ALA A 157 -1.04 -7.68 -25.85
N HIS A 158 -0.21 -8.16 -26.78
CA HIS A 158 -0.47 -9.38 -27.53
C HIS A 158 -0.64 -10.61 -26.61
N ALA A 159 0.26 -10.79 -25.63
CA ALA A 159 0.19 -11.91 -24.71
C ALA A 159 -1.10 -11.89 -23.86
N VAL A 160 -1.54 -10.71 -23.41
CA VAL A 160 -2.82 -10.56 -22.70
C VAL A 160 -4.00 -10.87 -23.62
N ASP A 161 -3.99 -10.35 -24.84
CA ASP A 161 -5.09 -10.56 -25.80
C ASP A 161 -5.25 -12.03 -26.15
N VAL A 162 -4.15 -12.73 -26.45
CA VAL A 162 -4.17 -14.17 -26.77
C VAL A 162 -4.59 -15.00 -25.55
N ALA A 163 -4.06 -14.71 -24.36
CA ALA A 163 -4.41 -15.44 -23.13
C ALA A 163 -5.89 -15.26 -22.75
N LEU A 164 -6.42 -14.03 -22.84
CA LEU A 164 -7.83 -13.76 -22.55
C LEU A 164 -8.75 -14.35 -23.63
N ALA A 165 -8.33 -14.36 -24.89
CA ALA A 165 -9.08 -15.00 -25.97
C ALA A 165 -9.16 -16.52 -25.75
N ASP A 166 -8.06 -17.18 -25.38
CA ASP A 166 -8.03 -18.60 -25.05
C ASP A 166 -8.98 -18.92 -23.88
N PHE A 167 -8.91 -18.14 -22.80
CA PHE A 167 -9.82 -18.30 -21.66
C PHE A 167 -11.29 -18.14 -22.08
N ASN A 168 -11.63 -17.09 -22.82
CA ASN A 168 -13.01 -16.88 -23.31
C ASN A 168 -13.48 -18.01 -24.25
N ASN A 169 -12.58 -18.61 -25.03
CA ASN A 169 -12.87 -19.72 -25.93
C ASN A 169 -13.08 -21.05 -25.19
N GLY A 170 -12.65 -21.16 -23.93
CA GLY A 170 -12.93 -22.28 -23.03
C GLY A 170 -14.41 -22.45 -22.67
N ASN A 171 -14.71 -23.21 -21.62
CA ASN A 171 -16.10 -23.57 -21.26
C ASN A 171 -16.83 -22.50 -20.43
N ASN A 172 -16.67 -21.23 -20.81
CA ASN A 172 -17.29 -20.08 -20.14
C ASN A 172 -18.66 -19.75 -20.78
N THR A 173 -19.64 -19.41 -19.95
CA THR A 173 -20.98 -18.98 -20.40
C THR A 173 -21.10 -17.46 -20.58
N VAL A 174 -20.21 -16.71 -19.94
CA VAL A 174 -20.12 -15.25 -19.95
C VAL A 174 -18.86 -14.84 -20.69
N TYR A 175 -18.94 -13.72 -21.42
CA TYR A 175 -17.76 -13.11 -22.03
C TYR A 175 -17.05 -12.19 -21.05
N PHE A 176 -15.72 -12.28 -20.98
CA PHE A 176 -14.88 -11.47 -20.10
C PHE A 176 -14.05 -10.46 -20.89
N LYS A 177 -13.88 -9.26 -20.34
CA LYS A 177 -12.99 -8.22 -20.86
C LYS A 177 -11.83 -7.96 -19.89
N LEU A 178 -10.70 -7.53 -20.45
CA LEU A 178 -9.56 -7.06 -19.67
C LEU A 178 -10.00 -5.90 -18.75
N HIS A 179 -9.61 -5.98 -17.49
CA HIS A 179 -9.81 -4.92 -16.50
C HIS A 179 -8.51 -4.13 -16.28
N GLU A 180 -7.42 -4.84 -15.94
CA GLU A 180 -6.09 -4.24 -15.82
C GLU A 180 -4.98 -5.28 -16.04
N ILE A 181 -3.81 -4.79 -16.47
CA ILE A 181 -2.57 -5.59 -16.50
C ILE A 181 -1.82 -5.27 -15.20
N GLY A 182 -1.56 -6.29 -14.38
CA GLY A 182 -0.88 -6.13 -13.09
C GLY A 182 0.64 -6.20 -13.23
N ARG A 183 1.15 -7.26 -13.84
CA ARG A 183 2.58 -7.50 -14.05
C ARG A 183 2.85 -8.01 -15.45
N ALA A 184 4.01 -7.67 -15.98
CA ALA A 184 4.53 -8.27 -17.19
C ALA A 184 6.04 -8.44 -17.11
N GLN A 185 6.54 -9.49 -17.75
CA GLN A 185 7.95 -9.81 -17.87
C GLN A 185 8.22 -10.29 -19.30
N ILE A 186 9.35 -9.88 -19.87
CA ILE A 186 9.80 -10.29 -21.19
C ILE A 186 11.19 -10.92 -21.03
N GLN A 187 11.37 -12.11 -21.59
CA GLN A 187 12.57 -12.92 -21.44
C GLN A 187 12.92 -13.70 -22.71
N GLY A 188 14.07 -14.37 -22.66
CA GLY A 188 14.55 -15.29 -23.68
C GLY A 188 15.47 -14.64 -24.71
N PRO A 189 16.24 -15.44 -25.48
CA PRO A 189 17.06 -14.92 -26.58
C PRO A 189 16.18 -14.15 -27.56
N ALA A 190 16.53 -12.88 -27.83
CA ALA A 190 15.74 -11.98 -28.66
C ALA A 190 14.30 -11.69 -28.15
N ASN A 191 14.06 -11.76 -26.83
CA ASN A 191 12.79 -11.41 -26.18
C ASN A 191 11.60 -12.31 -26.59
N ASN A 192 11.85 -13.58 -26.86
CA ASN A 192 10.85 -14.49 -27.43
C ASN A 192 9.85 -15.07 -26.41
N LYS A 193 9.95 -14.78 -25.11
CA LYS A 193 9.01 -15.25 -24.09
C LYS A 193 8.43 -14.08 -23.31
N VAL A 194 7.11 -14.03 -23.22
CA VAL A 194 6.36 -13.03 -22.45
C VAL A 194 5.56 -13.74 -21.38
N GLN A 195 5.55 -13.19 -20.17
CA GLN A 195 4.62 -13.58 -19.11
C GLN A 195 3.85 -12.37 -18.63
N VAL A 196 2.56 -12.56 -18.44
CA VAL A 196 1.62 -11.52 -18.04
C VAL A 196 0.76 -12.01 -16.90
N GLU A 197 0.46 -11.12 -15.98
CA GLU A 197 -0.53 -11.30 -14.95
C GLU A 197 -1.55 -10.17 -15.07
N PHE A 198 -2.82 -10.51 -15.21
CA PHE A 198 -3.87 -9.53 -15.49
C PHE A 198 -5.19 -9.92 -14.83
N ILE A 199 -6.02 -8.90 -14.60
CA ILE A 199 -7.38 -9.04 -14.08
C ILE A 199 -8.34 -8.84 -15.23
N PHE A 200 -9.39 -9.66 -15.26
CA PHE A 200 -10.49 -9.54 -16.19
C PHE A 200 -11.81 -9.45 -15.43
N VAL A 201 -12.85 -8.96 -16.11
CA VAL A 201 -14.18 -8.75 -15.52
C VAL A 201 -15.26 -9.25 -16.46
N ALA A 202 -16.31 -9.83 -15.89
CA ALA A 202 -17.48 -10.27 -16.61
C ALA A 202 -18.15 -9.09 -17.34
N THR A 203 -18.77 -9.39 -18.47
CA THR A 203 -19.55 -8.42 -19.24
C THR A 203 -21.03 -8.76 -19.20
N ASN A 204 -21.85 -7.85 -19.72
CA ASN A 204 -23.27 -8.09 -19.96
C ASN A 204 -23.57 -9.04 -21.14
N CYS A 205 -22.55 -9.63 -21.76
CA CYS A 205 -22.69 -10.52 -22.91
C CYS A 205 -22.57 -12.00 -22.56
N SER A 206 -23.32 -12.83 -23.29
CA SER A 206 -22.99 -14.25 -23.42
C SER A 206 -21.83 -14.42 -24.41
N LYS A 207 -21.19 -15.59 -24.37
CA LYS A 207 -20.06 -15.93 -25.25
C LYS A 207 -20.40 -15.82 -26.75
N GLU A 208 -21.65 -16.02 -27.13
CA GLU A 208 -22.11 -16.08 -28.52
C GLU A 208 -22.47 -14.70 -29.13
N GLN A 209 -22.42 -13.63 -28.34
CA GLN A 209 -22.80 -12.29 -28.78
C GLN A 209 -21.62 -11.54 -29.44
N ALA A 210 -21.94 -10.52 -30.24
CA ALA A 210 -20.93 -9.68 -30.91
C ALA A 210 -20.09 -8.88 -29.90
N LEU A 211 -18.80 -9.26 -29.77
CA LEU A 211 -17.85 -8.85 -28.73
C LEU A 211 -17.66 -7.32 -28.59
N ASP A 212 -17.78 -6.59 -29.70
CA ASP A 212 -17.55 -5.15 -29.74
C ASP A 212 -18.59 -4.36 -28.92
N SER A 213 -19.79 -4.92 -28.75
CA SER A 213 -20.88 -4.27 -28.01
C SER A 213 -20.88 -4.56 -26.51
N CYS A 214 -20.03 -5.49 -26.05
CA CYS A 214 -20.05 -5.97 -24.68
C CYS A 214 -19.49 -4.95 -23.69
N VAL A 215 -20.21 -4.70 -22.60
CA VAL A 215 -19.83 -3.73 -21.58
C VAL A 215 -19.38 -4.46 -20.33
N ALA A 216 -18.21 -4.10 -19.80
CA ALA A 216 -17.72 -4.59 -18.53
C ALA A 216 -18.68 -4.23 -17.40
N LEU A 217 -19.02 -5.21 -16.56
CA LEU A 217 -19.81 -4.98 -15.36
C LEU A 217 -18.99 -4.20 -14.32
N THR A 218 -19.67 -3.43 -13.50
CA THR A 218 -19.06 -2.61 -12.44
C THR A 218 -19.88 -2.73 -11.15
N GLY A 219 -19.23 -2.43 -10.01
CA GLY A 219 -19.86 -2.49 -8.70
C GLY A 219 -19.77 -3.86 -8.04
N ASP A 220 -20.50 -4.02 -6.93
CA ASP A 220 -20.37 -5.16 -6.01
C ASP A 220 -20.79 -6.50 -6.62
N ASP A 221 -21.64 -6.47 -7.66
CA ASP A 221 -22.11 -7.67 -8.37
C ASP A 221 -21.19 -8.06 -9.55
N ALA A 222 -20.15 -7.28 -9.84
CA ALA A 222 -19.24 -7.58 -10.93
C ALA A 222 -18.36 -8.79 -10.59
N GLN A 223 -18.41 -9.80 -11.44
CA GLN A 223 -17.57 -10.98 -11.31
C GLN A 223 -16.19 -10.71 -11.92
N TYR A 224 -15.16 -10.73 -11.08
CA TYR A 224 -13.77 -10.56 -11.50
C TYR A 224 -13.06 -11.90 -11.59
N GLY A 225 -11.97 -11.93 -12.33
CA GLY A 225 -11.02 -13.02 -12.31
C GLY A 225 -9.61 -12.54 -12.60
N SER A 226 -8.65 -13.43 -12.45
CA SER A 226 -7.24 -13.16 -12.74
C SER A 226 -6.63 -14.29 -13.54
N CYS A 227 -5.72 -13.96 -14.46
CA CYS A 227 -4.95 -14.92 -15.23
C CYS A 227 -3.46 -14.69 -15.04
N VAL A 228 -2.71 -15.78 -15.07
CA VAL A 228 -1.28 -15.81 -15.38
C VAL A 228 -1.15 -16.46 -16.76
N GLY A 229 -0.62 -15.72 -17.73
CA GLY A 229 -0.40 -16.20 -19.10
C GLY A 229 1.07 -16.15 -19.47
N SER A 230 1.52 -17.09 -20.29
CA SER A 230 2.84 -17.05 -20.92
C SER A 230 2.74 -17.39 -22.40
N VAL A 231 3.36 -16.55 -23.23
CA VAL A 231 3.48 -16.74 -24.68
C VAL A 231 4.95 -16.90 -25.03
N THR A 232 5.29 -17.99 -25.73
CA THR A 232 6.66 -18.27 -26.19
C THR A 232 6.69 -18.40 -27.71
N GLN A 233 7.43 -17.52 -28.37
CA GLN A 233 7.71 -17.60 -29.80
C GLN A 233 8.77 -18.67 -30.08
N LEU A 234 8.42 -19.64 -30.91
CA LEU A 234 9.29 -20.74 -31.29
C LEU A 234 10.16 -20.36 -32.51
N PRO A 235 11.48 -20.65 -32.49
CA PRO A 235 12.36 -20.33 -33.62
C PRO A 235 11.92 -21.03 -34.91
N GLY A 236 11.61 -20.25 -35.95
CA GLY A 236 11.29 -20.78 -37.28
C GLY A 236 9.90 -21.38 -37.45
N ALA A 237 9.03 -21.28 -36.43
CA ALA A 237 7.61 -21.60 -36.53
C ALA A 237 6.78 -20.31 -36.65
N GLN A 238 5.60 -20.38 -37.29
CA GLN A 238 4.60 -19.31 -37.21
C GLN A 238 3.74 -19.44 -35.94
N ASP A 239 3.81 -20.59 -35.28
CA ASP A 239 3.01 -20.89 -34.09
C ASP A 239 3.72 -20.45 -32.81
N GLU A 240 2.93 -19.97 -31.86
CA GLU A 240 3.36 -19.59 -30.52
C GLU A 240 2.88 -20.65 -29.51
N GLU A 241 3.69 -20.92 -28.49
CA GLU A 241 3.29 -21.76 -27.36
C GLU A 241 2.61 -20.90 -26.29
N LEU A 242 1.40 -21.27 -25.91
CA LEU A 242 0.57 -20.57 -24.93
C LEU A 242 0.36 -21.44 -23.68
N ASP A 243 0.67 -20.91 -22.50
CA ASP A 243 0.33 -21.48 -21.19
C ASP A 243 -0.50 -20.46 -20.41
N VAL A 244 -1.71 -20.84 -20.00
CA VAL A 244 -2.66 -19.92 -19.36
C VAL A 244 -3.33 -20.60 -18.16
N GLN A 245 -3.30 -19.90 -17.03
CA GLN A 245 -3.95 -20.32 -15.79
C GLN A 245 -4.79 -19.17 -15.27
N CYS A 246 -6.11 -19.37 -15.23
CA CYS A 246 -7.06 -18.34 -14.81
C CYS A 246 -7.93 -18.83 -13.66
N ALA A 247 -8.36 -17.89 -12.82
CA ALA A 247 -9.34 -18.11 -11.77
C ALA A 247 -10.42 -17.03 -11.84
N VAL A 248 -11.68 -17.42 -11.69
CA VAL A 248 -12.82 -16.51 -11.55
C VAL A 248 -13.25 -16.49 -10.08
N TYR A 249 -13.50 -15.31 -9.55
CA TYR A 249 -13.90 -15.11 -8.17
C TYR A 249 -15.40 -14.82 -8.09
N GLU A 250 -16.10 -15.49 -7.19
CA GLU A 250 -17.50 -15.18 -6.92
C GLU A 250 -17.61 -13.79 -6.25
N PRO A 251 -18.66 -13.00 -6.57
CA PRO A 251 -18.92 -11.74 -5.89
C PRO A 251 -18.97 -11.97 -4.38
N GLN A 252 -18.08 -11.32 -3.64
CA GLN A 252 -18.09 -11.44 -2.19
C GLN A 252 -19.29 -10.68 -1.66
N GLN A 253 -20.19 -11.36 -0.94
CA GLN A 253 -21.18 -10.65 -0.13
C GLN A 253 -20.42 -9.71 0.80
N PRO A 254 -20.82 -8.42 0.92
CA PRO A 254 -20.10 -7.47 1.75
C PRO A 254 -19.97 -8.03 3.16
N GLN A 255 -18.73 -8.37 3.55
CA GLN A 255 -18.39 -8.61 4.94
C GLN A 255 -18.46 -7.25 5.62
N VAL A 256 -19.65 -6.90 6.11
CA VAL A 256 -19.85 -5.72 6.95
C VAL A 256 -19.12 -6.00 8.26
N ASP A 257 -17.84 -5.68 8.33
CA ASP A 257 -17.21 -5.37 9.59
C ASP A 257 -17.74 -3.98 10.01
N PRO A 258 -18.54 -3.86 11.09
CA PRO A 258 -19.10 -2.59 11.53
C PRO A 258 -18.04 -1.55 11.93
N SER A 259 -16.76 -1.89 11.91
CA SER A 259 -15.64 -1.01 12.23
C SER A 259 -14.94 -0.34 11.02
N ILE A 260 -15.31 -0.67 9.78
CA ILE A 260 -14.67 -0.11 8.56
C ILE A 260 -15.63 0.85 7.85
N PRO A 261 -15.39 2.18 7.88
CA PRO A 261 -16.14 3.13 7.06
C PRO A 261 -15.82 2.93 5.58
N LEU A 262 -16.82 2.53 4.79
CA LEU A 262 -16.74 2.49 3.34
C LEU A 262 -16.70 3.94 2.81
N VAL A 263 -15.51 4.44 2.48
CA VAL A 263 -15.38 5.71 1.75
C VAL A 263 -15.54 5.40 0.26
N PRO A 264 -16.46 6.07 -0.47
CA PRO A 264 -16.56 5.90 -1.91
C PRO A 264 -15.26 6.36 -2.58
N ALA A 265 -14.44 5.42 -3.03
CA ALA A 265 -13.33 5.72 -3.93
C ALA A 265 -13.92 6.09 -5.29
N GLN A 266 -13.70 7.34 -5.72
CA GLN A 266 -13.98 7.69 -7.12
C GLN A 266 -13.00 6.93 -8.02
N PRO A 267 -13.47 6.32 -9.13
CA PRO A 267 -12.58 5.69 -10.09
C PRO A 267 -11.71 6.76 -10.73
N SER A 268 -10.47 6.86 -10.26
CA SER A 268 -9.44 7.63 -10.94
C SER A 268 -8.95 6.80 -12.12
N VAL A 269 -9.43 7.13 -13.32
CA VAL A 269 -8.85 6.63 -14.57
C VAL A 269 -7.47 7.29 -14.70
N VAL A 270 -6.44 6.64 -14.16
CA VAL A 270 -5.05 7.08 -14.30
C VAL A 270 -4.57 6.66 -15.68
N HIS A 271 -4.58 7.59 -16.63
CA HIS A 271 -3.87 7.43 -17.90
C HIS A 271 -2.36 7.49 -17.66
N GLY A 272 -1.72 6.33 -17.85
CA GLY A 272 -0.27 6.20 -17.90
C GLY A 272 0.42 6.27 -16.53
N HIS A 273 1.36 5.34 -16.34
CA HIS A 273 2.29 5.11 -15.23
C HIS A 273 2.01 3.80 -14.48
N PHE A 274 3.07 3.00 -14.37
CA PHE A 274 3.25 1.69 -13.73
C PHE A 274 2.19 1.35 -12.66
N HIS A 275 1.44 0.26 -12.85
CA HIS A 275 0.40 -0.24 -11.93
C HIS A 275 0.95 -0.76 -10.56
N HIS A 276 2.24 -0.57 -10.27
CA HIS A 276 2.86 -0.91 -8.98
C HIS A 276 2.76 0.22 -7.94
N ASN A 277 1.76 1.09 -8.06
CA ASN A 277 1.71 2.32 -7.26
C ASN A 277 0.49 2.29 -6.33
N LEU A 278 0.70 1.84 -5.09
CA LEU A 278 -0.19 2.07 -3.97
C LEU A 278 -0.21 3.57 -3.65
N ARG A 279 -0.83 4.35 -4.53
CA ARG A 279 -1.13 5.76 -4.33
C ARG A 279 -2.53 5.86 -3.76
N HIS A 280 -2.64 5.54 -2.48
CA HIS A 280 -3.83 5.79 -1.71
C HIS A 280 -3.58 6.99 -0.79
N SER A 281 -4.40 8.03 -0.95
CA SER A 281 -4.39 9.23 -0.11
C SER A 281 -5.82 9.54 0.24
N SER A 282 -6.22 9.17 1.45
CA SER A 282 -7.55 9.46 1.99
C SER A 282 -7.36 10.26 3.27
N LEU A 283 -8.04 11.39 3.33
CA LEU A 283 -8.17 12.24 4.50
C LEU A 283 -9.60 12.06 5.00
N GLY A 284 -9.77 11.54 6.22
CA GLY A 284 -11.10 11.32 6.78
C GLY A 284 -11.89 12.63 6.93
N PRO A 285 -13.23 12.58 7.04
CA PRO A 285 -14.11 13.76 7.13
C PRO A 285 -13.85 14.67 8.35
N HIS A 286 -12.93 14.28 9.24
CA HIS A 286 -12.51 15.04 10.43
C HIS A 286 -11.08 15.59 10.34
N SER A 287 -10.40 15.50 9.19
CA SER A 287 -9.08 16.10 9.01
C SER A 287 -9.19 17.60 8.69
N SER A 288 -9.21 18.44 9.70
CA SER A 288 -8.95 19.87 9.52
C SER A 288 -7.44 20.11 9.66
N GLU A 289 -6.71 20.16 8.54
CA GLU A 289 -5.45 20.90 8.50
C GLU A 289 -5.40 21.84 7.29
N SER A 290 -5.10 23.10 7.61
CA SER A 290 -5.10 24.26 6.74
C SER A 290 -3.97 24.19 5.69
N ASN A 291 -4.33 24.37 4.42
CA ASN A 291 -3.37 24.57 3.33
C ASN A 291 -2.51 25.81 3.60
N SER A 292 -1.22 25.61 3.89
CA SER A 292 -0.20 26.64 3.68
C SER A 292 0.78 26.14 2.64
N ALA A 293 0.82 26.87 1.53
CA ALA A 293 1.56 26.58 0.33
C ALA A 293 3.07 26.56 0.55
N GLU A 294 3.75 25.54 0.02
CA GLU A 294 5.19 25.63 -0.27
C GLU A 294 5.41 25.82 -1.77
N LYS A 295 5.70 27.07 -2.08
CA LYS A 295 6.21 27.58 -3.35
C LYS A 295 7.63 27.01 -3.58
N HIS A 296 7.83 26.41 -4.74
CA HIS A 296 9.14 26.00 -5.26
C HIS A 296 10.17 27.14 -5.12
N LEU A 297 11.21 26.90 -4.32
CA LEU A 297 12.49 27.61 -4.44
C LEU A 297 13.62 26.58 -4.45
N ALA A 298 14.19 26.42 -5.64
CA ALA A 298 15.44 25.70 -5.86
C ALA A 298 16.58 26.40 -5.09
N PHE A 299 17.31 25.66 -4.26
CA PHE A 299 18.64 26.08 -3.83
C PHE A 299 19.62 24.91 -3.76
N HIS A 300 20.80 25.21 -4.31
CA HIS A 300 21.95 24.35 -4.54
C HIS A 300 22.47 23.63 -3.27
N SER A 301 22.95 22.40 -3.50
CA SER A 301 23.80 21.64 -2.61
C SER A 301 25.08 22.40 -2.23
N LYS A 302 25.34 22.56 -0.93
CA LYS A 302 26.69 22.65 -0.39
C LYS A 302 26.83 21.76 0.83
N SER A 303 27.80 20.85 0.75
CA SER A 303 28.29 19.99 1.82
C SER A 303 28.72 20.81 3.04
N ALA A 304 28.34 20.38 4.24
CA ALA A 304 28.83 20.95 5.49
C ALA A 304 29.22 19.84 6.48
N ILE A 305 30.43 20.02 6.99
CA ILE A 305 31.26 19.08 7.74
C ILE A 305 30.75 18.89 9.18
N LYS A 306 30.78 17.63 9.63
CA LYS A 306 30.53 17.18 11.01
C LYS A 306 31.42 17.92 12.02
N ARG A 307 30.83 18.72 12.90
CA ARG A 307 31.48 19.18 14.15
C ARG A 307 30.86 18.47 15.34
N SER A 308 31.67 17.62 15.96
CA SER A 308 31.48 17.12 17.31
C SER A 308 31.76 18.24 18.31
N LEU A 309 30.78 18.56 19.16
CA LEU A 309 30.98 19.31 20.40
C LEU A 309 30.17 18.62 21.50
N GLY A 310 30.89 18.16 22.52
CA GLY A 310 30.40 17.23 23.51
C GLY A 310 29.57 17.84 24.64
N GLY A 311 29.06 16.90 25.45
CA GLY A 311 28.77 17.04 26.88
C GLY A 311 27.50 17.79 27.25
N LYS A 312 26.51 17.05 27.79
CA LYS A 312 25.76 17.47 28.99
C LYS A 312 24.95 16.30 29.59
N HIS A 313 25.29 16.02 30.85
CA HIS A 313 24.47 15.52 31.95
C HIS A 313 23.15 14.79 31.61
N ALA A 314 23.15 13.48 31.88
CA ALA A 314 21.94 12.71 32.09
C ALA A 314 21.23 13.20 33.37
N GLY A 315 20.06 13.82 33.23
CA GLY A 315 19.10 14.02 34.31
C GLY A 315 18.25 12.76 34.50
N PRO A 316 17.63 12.54 35.69
CA PRO A 316 16.87 11.35 35.97
C PRO A 316 15.51 11.38 35.23
N ASN A 317 15.16 10.26 34.58
CA ASN A 317 13.95 10.00 33.79
C ASN A 317 13.84 10.72 32.43
N VAL A 318 14.82 10.49 31.55
CA VAL A 318 14.55 10.53 30.10
C VAL A 318 13.86 9.22 29.74
N LEU A 319 12.58 9.29 29.37
CA LEU A 319 11.83 8.18 28.80
C LEU A 319 12.57 7.75 27.52
N VAL A 320 13.33 6.66 27.59
CA VAL A 320 14.09 6.14 26.44
C VAL A 320 13.06 5.65 25.43
N ARG A 321 12.93 6.35 24.29
CA ARG A 321 12.17 5.82 23.16
C ARG A 321 12.75 4.46 22.79
N PRO A 322 11.95 3.38 22.71
CA PRO A 322 12.41 2.13 22.13
C PRO A 322 12.95 2.47 20.75
N LEU A 323 14.02 1.78 20.37
CA LEU A 323 14.53 1.88 19.03
C LEU A 323 13.48 1.22 18.13
N CYS A 324 12.58 2.02 17.55
CA CYS A 324 12.03 1.65 16.27
C CYS A 324 13.15 1.84 15.24
N PRO A 325 13.30 0.91 14.27
CA PRO A 325 12.26 0.04 13.73
C PRO A 325 12.07 -1.31 14.47
N GLY A 326 10.84 -1.86 14.39
CA GLY A 326 10.49 -3.19 14.93
C GLY A 326 11.11 -4.35 14.14
N LYS A 327 10.67 -5.58 14.41
CA LYS A 327 11.17 -6.78 13.73
C LYS A 327 10.76 -6.81 12.26
N LYS A 328 11.72 -7.08 11.38
CA LYS A 328 11.49 -7.34 9.97
C LYS A 328 11.03 -8.77 9.73
N ILE A 329 9.96 -8.96 8.95
CA ILE A 329 9.34 -10.27 8.71
C ILE A 329 9.97 -10.99 7.51
N PHE A 330 10.20 -10.28 6.40
CA PHE A 330 10.74 -10.86 5.18
C PHE A 330 12.18 -10.44 4.95
N PHE A 331 12.39 -9.37 4.19
CA PHE A 331 13.70 -8.95 3.71
C PHE A 331 13.81 -7.44 3.70
#